data_AF-A0A1G2YE41-F1
#
_entry.id   AF-A0A1G2YE41-F1
#
_cell.length_a   1.000
_cell.length_b   1.000
_cell.length_c   1.000
_cell.angle_alpha   90.00
_cell.angle_beta   90.00
_cell.angle_gamma   90.00
#
_symmetry.space_group_name_H-M   'P 1'
#
loop_
_entity.id
_entity.type
_entity.pdbx_description
1 polymer ?
#
loop_
_entity_poly.entity_id
_entity_poly.type
_entity_poly.pdbx_seq_one_letter_code
_entity_poly.pdbx_strand_id
1 'polypeptide(L)'
;MEAFYPMTKYIMKSTLLALLCWTITGCNETAKTPKPALDISESKYDSYELRKARDQAKMEQLKNLTEREKAEHKTLLTAAENNIRLVDANDDVVTAANYKAAEYLIGKLPKDMLKDSPLLVASFVNVDNLSESSTFGRMISEQISSRFKQLGYTSIEMKLRTTIFIKEGSGEFLLSRELSDISSKHNANAMVVGTYAIASDRVYLTVRIVNAADSVILASYDYNVPMTRDVFKMLLKGREGANWL
;
A
#
# COMPACT_ATOMS: atom_id res chain seq x y z
N MET A 1 -20.69 27.76 10.62
CA MET A 1 -21.94 28.12 9.92
C MET A 1 -22.07 27.11 8.78
N GLU A 2 -22.55 25.88 9.05
CA GLU A 2 -23.97 25.46 9.10
C GLU A 2 -24.72 25.85 7.80
N ALA A 3 -25.44 24.98 7.09
CA ALA A 3 -26.32 23.87 7.48
C ALA A 3 -26.39 22.84 6.31
N PHE A 4 -26.56 21.51 6.44
CA PHE A 4 -27.50 20.66 7.19
C PHE A 4 -28.98 20.84 6.80
N TYR A 5 -29.53 19.91 6.01
CA TYR A 5 -30.96 19.73 5.68
C TYR A 5 -31.23 18.22 5.40
N PRO A 6 -32.45 17.68 5.56
CA PRO A 6 -32.92 17.12 6.83
C PRO A 6 -33.60 15.74 6.70
N MET A 7 -33.94 15.19 7.87
CA MET A 7 -34.78 14.01 8.08
C MET A 7 -36.25 14.20 7.66
N THR A 8 -36.89 13.12 7.20
CA THR A 8 -38.35 12.95 7.16
C THR A 8 -38.81 11.84 8.11
N LYS A 9 -39.54 12.24 9.16
CA LYS A 9 -40.38 11.40 10.04
C LYS A 9 -41.79 11.32 9.44
N TYR A 10 -42.49 10.17 9.50
CA TYR A 10 -43.96 10.09 9.59
C TYR A 10 -44.34 8.71 10.19
N ILE A 11 -44.61 8.61 11.50
CA ILE A 11 -45.89 8.79 12.24
C ILE A 11 -46.80 7.54 12.19
N MET A 12 -46.80 6.88 13.35
CA MET A 12 -47.74 5.91 13.90
C MET A 12 -49.09 6.58 14.20
N LYS A 13 -50.23 5.92 13.94
CA LYS A 13 -51.49 6.13 14.70
C LYS A 13 -52.49 5.00 14.51
N SER A 14 -52.74 4.30 15.61
CA SER A 14 -53.88 3.42 15.88
C SER A 14 -55.12 4.25 16.25
N THR A 15 -56.30 3.77 15.89
CA THR A 15 -57.56 4.21 16.52
C THR A 15 -58.63 3.12 16.43
N LEU A 16 -59.26 2.88 17.57
CA LEU A 16 -60.33 1.93 17.87
C LEU A 16 -61.67 2.71 18.01
N LEU A 17 -62.79 2.00 17.88
CA LEU A 17 -64.13 2.22 18.49
C LEU A 17 -65.31 2.87 17.69
N ALA A 18 -66.33 2.02 17.45
CA ALA A 18 -67.75 2.08 17.87
C ALA A 18 -68.89 2.84 17.11
N LEU A 19 -69.91 2.02 16.78
CA LEU A 19 -71.39 2.11 16.99
C LEU A 19 -72.28 3.08 16.18
N LEU A 20 -73.34 2.50 15.58
CA LEU A 20 -74.79 2.87 15.59
C LEU A 20 -75.51 1.93 14.58
N CYS A 21 -76.21 0.86 14.98
CA CYS A 21 -77.60 0.77 15.47
C CYS A 21 -78.64 1.44 14.56
N TRP A 22 -79.44 0.64 13.82
CA TRP A 22 -80.84 0.96 13.44
C TRP A 22 -81.67 -0.34 13.52
N THR A 23 -82.69 -0.31 14.35
CA THR A 23 -83.69 -1.36 14.59
C THR A 23 -84.93 -1.10 13.74
N ILE A 24 -85.48 -2.12 13.07
CA ILE A 24 -86.94 -2.24 12.86
C ILE A 24 -87.36 -3.70 13.08
N THR A 25 -88.49 -3.79 13.76
CA THR A 25 -89.14 -4.86 14.53
C THR A 25 -89.76 -5.98 13.67
N GLY A 26 -89.71 -7.20 14.21
CA GLY A 26 -90.90 -8.08 14.26
C GLY A 26 -91.03 -9.19 13.21
N CYS A 27 -90.55 -10.38 13.55
CA CYS A 27 -91.34 -11.60 13.36
C CYS A 27 -90.92 -12.67 14.38
N ASN A 28 -91.92 -13.39 14.89
CA ASN A 28 -91.89 -14.30 16.02
C ASN A 28 -91.50 -15.74 15.59
N GLU A 29 -91.29 -16.59 16.60
CA GLU A 29 -91.29 -18.07 16.57
C GLU A 29 -90.00 -18.86 16.23
N THR A 30 -89.36 -19.29 17.33
CA THR A 30 -88.92 -20.66 17.65
C THR A 30 -88.30 -21.54 16.56
N ALA A 31 -86.97 -21.68 16.64
CA ALA A 31 -86.32 -22.98 16.49
C ALA A 31 -85.01 -23.00 17.30
N LYS A 32 -84.99 -23.74 18.43
CA LYS A 32 -83.74 -24.22 19.02
C LYS A 32 -83.15 -25.23 18.04
N THR A 33 -82.30 -24.79 17.13
CA THR A 33 -81.43 -25.70 16.40
C THR A 33 -80.34 -26.18 17.36
N PRO A 34 -80.01 -27.48 17.40
CA PRO A 34 -78.85 -27.92 18.14
C PRO A 34 -77.63 -27.24 17.52
N LYS A 35 -76.80 -26.57 18.34
CA LYS A 35 -75.47 -26.14 17.89
C LYS A 35 -74.78 -27.39 17.33
N PRO A 36 -74.32 -27.39 16.07
CA PRO A 36 -73.54 -28.52 15.58
C PRO A 36 -72.35 -28.68 16.52
N ALA A 37 -72.15 -29.89 17.03
CA ALA A 37 -70.91 -30.25 17.70
C ALA A 37 -69.79 -29.96 16.70
N LEU A 38 -68.82 -29.12 17.11
CA LEU A 38 -67.65 -28.84 16.30
C LEU A 38 -66.93 -30.18 16.08
N ASP A 39 -67.00 -30.70 14.86
CA ASP A 39 -66.26 -31.89 14.48
C ASP A 39 -64.78 -31.53 14.43
N ILE A 40 -64.02 -32.02 15.42
CA ILE A 40 -62.57 -31.82 15.54
C ILE A 40 -61.77 -32.84 14.70
N SER A 41 -62.40 -33.55 13.75
CA SER A 41 -61.72 -34.51 12.88
C SER A 41 -60.83 -33.88 11.79
N GLU A 42 -60.93 -32.57 11.52
CA GLU A 42 -60.11 -31.87 10.49
C GLU A 42 -58.77 -31.27 11.01
N SER A 43 -58.49 -31.31 12.32
CA SER A 43 -57.36 -30.57 12.92
C SER A 43 -55.95 -31.16 12.65
N LYS A 44 -55.84 -32.38 12.12
CA LYS A 44 -54.54 -33.09 12.03
C LYS A 44 -53.83 -32.90 10.68
N TYR A 45 -54.57 -32.79 9.58
CA TYR A 45 -54.01 -32.59 8.24
C TYR A 45 -53.46 -31.17 8.02
N ASP A 46 -54.11 -30.15 8.60
CA ASP A 46 -53.67 -28.75 8.54
C ASP A 46 -52.35 -28.52 9.29
N SER A 47 -52.17 -29.19 10.44
CA SER A 47 -50.95 -29.07 11.26
C SER A 47 -49.67 -29.60 10.57
N TYR A 48 -49.80 -30.60 9.70
CA TYR A 48 -48.67 -31.21 8.99
C TYR A 48 -48.14 -30.30 7.87
N GLU A 49 -49.02 -29.76 7.04
CA GLU A 49 -48.63 -28.85 5.95
C GLU A 49 -48.09 -27.53 6.50
N LEU A 50 -48.65 -27.00 7.59
CA LEU A 50 -48.10 -25.82 8.27
C LEU A 50 -46.69 -26.07 8.82
N ARG A 51 -46.43 -27.25 9.40
CA ARG A 51 -45.09 -27.63 9.89
C ARG A 51 -44.11 -27.77 8.74
N LYS A 52 -44.50 -28.42 7.65
CA LYS A 52 -43.69 -28.59 6.44
C LYS A 52 -43.36 -27.25 5.79
N ALA A 53 -44.33 -26.34 5.67
CA ALA A 53 -44.11 -24.99 5.16
C ALA A 53 -43.16 -24.17 6.07
N ARG A 54 -43.31 -24.30 7.40
CA ARG A 54 -42.41 -23.66 8.38
C ARG A 54 -40.99 -24.21 8.27
N ASP A 55 -40.84 -25.53 8.16
CA ASP A 55 -39.54 -26.19 8.04
C ASP A 55 -38.86 -25.80 6.72
N GLN A 56 -39.61 -25.74 5.61
CA GLN A 56 -39.11 -25.25 4.31
C GLN A 56 -38.68 -23.77 4.39
N ALA A 57 -39.48 -22.91 5.00
CA ALA A 57 -39.14 -21.50 5.19
C ALA A 57 -37.87 -21.35 6.05
N LYS A 58 -37.75 -22.15 7.12
CA LYS A 58 -36.56 -22.15 7.99
C LYS A 58 -35.32 -22.67 7.24
N MET A 59 -35.46 -23.72 6.43
CA MET A 59 -34.35 -24.23 5.61
C MET A 59 -33.92 -23.23 4.55
N GLU A 60 -34.85 -22.50 3.96
CA GLU A 60 -34.55 -21.45 2.98
C GLU A 60 -33.86 -20.26 3.64
N GLN A 61 -34.28 -19.86 4.84
CA GLN A 61 -33.58 -18.85 5.62
C GLN A 61 -32.15 -19.26 5.94
N LEU A 62 -31.93 -20.52 6.36
CA LEU A 62 -30.60 -21.03 6.66
C LEU A 62 -29.69 -21.05 5.43
N LYS A 63 -30.20 -21.45 4.25
CA LYS A 63 -29.42 -21.37 3.00
C LYS A 63 -29.01 -19.95 2.68
N ASN A 64 -29.93 -19.00 2.78
CA ASN A 64 -29.65 -17.59 2.52
C ASN A 64 -28.62 -17.00 3.50
N LEU A 65 -28.65 -17.42 4.76
CA LEU A 65 -27.64 -17.06 5.77
C LEU A 65 -26.26 -17.61 5.39
N THR A 66 -26.17 -18.89 5.01
CA THR A 66 -24.89 -19.51 4.63
C THR A 66 -24.31 -18.88 3.36
N GLU A 67 -25.13 -18.54 2.36
CA GLU A 67 -24.66 -17.87 1.15
C GLU A 67 -24.18 -16.43 1.43
N ARG A 68 -24.79 -15.74 2.40
CA ARG A 68 -24.29 -14.45 2.88
C ARG A 68 -22.93 -14.59 3.57
N GLU A 69 -22.78 -15.54 4.48
CA GLU A 69 -21.50 -15.78 5.18
C GLU A 69 -20.38 -16.14 4.20
N LYS A 70 -20.67 -16.98 3.18
CA LYS A 70 -19.71 -17.29 2.12
C LYS A 70 -19.35 -16.06 1.28
N ALA A 71 -20.32 -15.21 0.96
CA ALA A 71 -20.08 -13.98 0.21
C ALA A 71 -19.23 -13.00 1.01
N GLU A 72 -19.51 -12.83 2.30
CA GLU A 72 -18.71 -12.01 3.22
C GLU A 72 -17.28 -12.54 3.32
N HIS A 73 -17.10 -13.84 3.54
CA HIS A 73 -15.78 -14.47 3.59
C HIS A 73 -15.00 -14.28 2.29
N LYS A 74 -15.64 -14.47 1.14
CA LYS A 74 -15.04 -14.23 -0.18
C LYS A 74 -14.60 -12.78 -0.35
N THR A 75 -15.42 -11.83 0.11
CA THR A 75 -15.11 -10.40 0.03
C THR A 75 -13.88 -10.04 0.88
N LEU A 76 -13.79 -10.62 2.08
CA LEU A 76 -12.62 -10.45 2.96
C LEU A 76 -11.35 -11.06 2.36
N LEU A 77 -11.44 -12.25 1.75
CA LEU A 77 -10.30 -12.87 1.06
C LEU A 77 -9.82 -12.01 -0.11
N THR A 78 -10.72 -11.52 -0.95
CA THR A 78 -10.37 -10.63 -2.06
C THR A 78 -9.74 -9.31 -1.58
N ALA A 79 -10.23 -8.73 -0.48
CA ALA A 79 -9.63 -7.54 0.11
C ALA A 79 -8.20 -7.80 0.63
N ALA A 80 -7.97 -8.95 1.28
CA ALA A 80 -6.65 -9.36 1.74
C ALA A 80 -5.67 -9.61 0.57
N GLU A 81 -6.11 -10.30 -0.48
CA GLU A 81 -5.33 -10.55 -1.70
C GLU A 81 -4.93 -9.25 -2.41
N ASN A 82 -5.86 -8.28 -2.50
CA ASN A 82 -5.56 -6.97 -3.05
C ASN A 82 -4.56 -6.21 -2.19
N ASN A 83 -4.66 -6.29 -0.86
CA ASN A 83 -3.72 -5.64 0.03
C ASN A 83 -2.30 -6.23 -0.09
N ILE A 84 -2.19 -7.56 -0.26
CA ILE A 84 -0.92 -8.23 -0.53
C ILE A 84 -0.33 -7.77 -1.89
N ARG A 85 -1.16 -7.69 -2.94
CA ARG A 85 -0.72 -7.17 -4.26
C ARG A 85 -0.19 -5.73 -4.20
N LEU A 86 -0.79 -4.87 -3.38
CA LEU A 86 -0.31 -3.50 -3.19
C LEU A 86 1.05 -3.46 -2.48
N VAL A 87 1.34 -4.43 -1.62
CA VAL A 87 2.65 -4.57 -0.95
C VAL A 87 3.71 -5.08 -1.94
N ASP A 88 3.38 -6.09 -2.76
CA ASP A 88 4.31 -6.67 -3.73
C ASP A 88 4.61 -5.74 -4.92
N ALA A 89 3.64 -4.92 -5.34
CA ALA A 89 3.84 -3.92 -6.40
C ALA A 89 4.85 -2.83 -5.99
N ASN A 90 5.08 -2.60 -4.69
CA ASN A 90 5.98 -1.55 -4.23
C ASN A 90 7.47 -1.88 -4.39
N ASP A 91 7.86 -3.14 -4.55
CA ASP A 91 9.28 -3.48 -4.77
C ASP A 91 9.71 -3.20 -6.22
N ASP A 92 8.80 -3.36 -7.18
CA ASP A 92 9.00 -2.88 -8.56
C ASP A 92 9.12 -1.35 -8.59
N VAL A 93 8.40 -0.65 -7.71
CA VAL A 93 8.48 0.83 -7.60
C VAL A 93 9.89 1.29 -7.23
N VAL A 94 10.62 0.58 -6.35
CA VAL A 94 11.99 0.97 -5.98
C VAL A 94 12.92 0.83 -7.19
N THR A 95 12.90 -0.32 -7.86
CA THR A 95 13.78 -0.58 -9.01
C THR A 95 13.47 0.36 -10.17
N ALA A 96 12.19 0.57 -10.47
CA ALA A 96 11.76 1.52 -11.50
C ALA A 96 12.18 2.96 -11.18
N ALA A 97 12.08 3.39 -9.91
CA ALA A 97 12.54 4.71 -9.48
C ALA A 97 14.06 4.87 -9.66
N ASN A 98 14.84 3.84 -9.32
CA ASN A 98 16.30 3.83 -9.49
C ASN A 98 16.69 3.91 -10.97
N TYR A 99 15.99 3.19 -11.84
CA TYR A 99 16.25 3.21 -13.28
C TYR A 99 15.90 4.56 -13.90
N LYS A 100 14.78 5.16 -13.49
CA LYS A 100 14.39 6.51 -13.89
C LYS A 100 15.41 7.56 -13.45
N ALA A 101 15.94 7.43 -12.23
CA ALA A 101 17.01 8.30 -11.74
C ALA A 101 18.27 8.19 -12.61
N ALA A 102 18.70 6.95 -12.93
CA ALA A 102 19.86 6.71 -13.77
C ALA A 102 19.69 7.33 -15.18
N GLU A 103 18.55 7.09 -15.83
CA GLU A 103 18.24 7.65 -17.14
C GLU A 103 18.23 9.18 -17.13
N TYR A 104 17.62 9.77 -16.10
CA TYR A 104 17.58 11.22 -15.96
C TYR A 104 19.00 11.80 -15.84
N LEU A 105 19.84 11.24 -14.96
CA LEU A 105 21.18 11.75 -14.71
C LEU A 105 22.05 11.72 -15.97
N ILE A 106 22.09 10.59 -16.66
CA ILE A 106 22.85 10.43 -17.90
C ILE A 106 22.31 11.34 -19.00
N GLY A 107 20.99 11.48 -19.11
CA GLY A 107 20.35 12.38 -20.07
C GLY A 107 20.67 13.87 -19.86
N LYS A 108 21.22 14.26 -18.69
CA LYS A 108 21.68 15.62 -18.40
C LYS A 108 23.16 15.84 -18.69
N LEU A 109 23.95 14.80 -18.92
CA LEU A 109 25.37 14.94 -19.22
C LEU A 109 25.61 15.23 -20.71
N PRO A 110 26.69 15.95 -21.05
CA PRO A 110 27.16 16.06 -22.43
C PRO A 110 27.50 14.67 -23.00
N LYS A 111 27.14 14.41 -24.27
CA LYS A 111 27.28 13.10 -24.92
C LYS A 111 28.70 12.51 -24.87
N ASP A 112 29.72 13.35 -24.96
CA ASP A 112 31.12 12.91 -25.02
C ASP A 112 31.81 12.84 -23.65
N MET A 113 31.17 13.32 -22.58
CA MET A 113 31.80 13.41 -21.26
C MET A 113 32.20 12.04 -20.69
N LEU A 114 31.39 11.03 -20.96
CA LEU A 114 31.58 9.66 -20.48
C LEU A 114 32.14 8.73 -21.57
N LYS A 115 32.54 9.27 -22.71
CA LYS A 115 33.10 8.49 -23.79
C LYS A 115 34.45 7.93 -23.32
N ASP A 116 34.57 6.60 -23.35
CA ASP A 116 35.78 5.86 -22.94
C ASP A 116 36.23 6.04 -21.48
N SER A 117 35.38 6.63 -20.61
CA SER A 117 35.65 6.82 -19.18
C SER A 117 34.56 6.15 -18.34
N PRO A 118 34.91 5.23 -17.42
CA PRO A 118 33.91 4.57 -16.59
C PRO A 118 33.34 5.54 -15.55
N LEU A 119 32.05 5.38 -15.25
CA LEU A 119 31.41 5.99 -14.09
C LEU A 119 31.79 5.21 -12.83
N LEU A 120 32.35 5.89 -11.85
CA LEU A 120 32.49 5.31 -10.52
C LEU A 120 31.15 5.40 -9.80
N VAL A 121 30.63 4.30 -9.24
CA VAL A 121 29.37 4.33 -8.50
C VAL A 121 29.66 3.96 -7.05
N ALA A 122 29.49 4.91 -6.14
CA ALA A 122 29.65 4.70 -4.71
C ALA A 122 28.38 4.09 -4.09
N SER A 123 28.56 3.33 -3.00
CA SER A 123 27.45 2.93 -2.15
C SER A 123 26.73 4.15 -1.56
N PHE A 124 25.40 4.12 -1.55
CA PHE A 124 24.63 5.22 -0.98
C PHE A 124 24.70 5.20 0.54
N VAL A 125 24.80 6.37 1.16
CA VAL A 125 25.02 6.52 2.62
C VAL A 125 23.87 7.23 3.32
N ASN A 126 23.73 7.00 4.63
CA ASN A 126 22.74 7.73 5.43
C ASN A 126 23.13 9.22 5.50
N VAL A 127 22.20 10.14 5.28
CA VAL A 127 22.46 11.58 5.43
C VAL A 127 22.88 11.95 6.85
N ASP A 128 22.40 11.22 7.85
CA ASP A 128 22.75 11.43 9.27
C ASP A 128 24.10 10.78 9.64
N ASN A 129 24.60 9.86 8.81
CA ASN A 129 25.90 9.21 9.00
C ASN A 129 26.53 8.84 7.65
N LEU A 130 27.32 9.76 7.10
CA LEU A 130 27.95 9.64 5.79
C LEU A 130 29.06 8.58 5.71
N SER A 131 29.47 8.01 6.84
CA SER A 131 30.42 6.90 6.90
C SER A 131 29.77 5.54 6.73
N GLU A 132 28.43 5.48 6.76
CA GLU A 132 27.68 4.23 6.86
C GLU A 132 26.68 4.04 5.72
N SER A 133 26.78 2.88 5.07
CA SER A 133 25.80 2.40 4.09
C SER A 133 25.04 1.19 4.63
N SER A 134 23.75 1.09 4.29
CA SER A 134 22.91 -0.06 4.60
C SER A 134 22.87 -1.05 3.44
N THR A 135 22.26 -2.22 3.65
CA THR A 135 21.97 -3.14 2.53
C THR A 135 21.10 -2.45 1.48
N PHE A 136 20.16 -1.61 1.91
CA PHE A 136 19.35 -0.79 1.01
C PHE A 136 20.21 0.17 0.17
N GLY A 137 21.10 0.92 0.81
CA GLY A 137 21.99 1.86 0.11
C GLY A 137 22.91 1.19 -0.92
N ARG A 138 23.46 0.01 -0.60
CA ARG A 138 24.26 -0.78 -1.55
C ARG A 138 23.42 -1.37 -2.69
N MET A 139 22.19 -1.79 -2.42
CA MET A 139 21.28 -2.28 -3.46
C MET A 139 20.98 -1.19 -4.49
N ILE A 140 20.77 0.06 -4.05
CA ILE A 140 20.49 1.18 -4.94
C ILE A 140 21.68 1.47 -5.86
N SER A 141 22.91 1.49 -5.33
CA SER A 141 24.11 1.69 -6.16
C SER A 141 24.24 0.60 -7.23
N GLU A 142 23.96 -0.64 -6.87
CA GLU A 142 23.98 -1.79 -7.81
C GLU A 142 22.92 -1.64 -8.91
N GLN A 143 21.68 -1.28 -8.54
CA GLN A 143 20.60 -1.11 -9.51
C GLN A 143 20.84 0.07 -10.46
N ILE A 144 21.34 1.20 -9.95
CA ILE A 144 21.71 2.36 -10.79
C ILE A 144 22.87 2.00 -11.72
N SER A 145 23.91 1.34 -11.20
CA SER A 145 25.05 0.86 -11.99
C SER A 145 24.61 -0.11 -13.09
N SER A 146 23.71 -1.05 -12.76
CA SER A 146 23.10 -1.98 -13.71
C SER A 146 22.35 -1.23 -14.81
N ARG A 147 21.58 -0.18 -14.47
CA ARG A 147 20.87 0.61 -15.48
C ARG A 147 21.84 1.36 -16.40
N PHE A 148 22.91 1.96 -15.86
CA PHE A 148 23.94 2.57 -16.70
C PHE A 148 24.54 1.57 -17.69
N LYS A 149 24.81 0.33 -17.24
CA LYS A 149 25.32 -0.72 -18.12
C LYS A 149 24.34 -1.09 -19.23
N GLN A 150 23.04 -1.18 -18.91
CA GLN A 150 21.98 -1.42 -19.91
C GLN A 150 21.87 -0.28 -20.93
N LEU A 151 22.17 0.96 -20.51
CA LEU A 151 22.18 2.14 -21.38
C LEU A 151 23.48 2.28 -22.19
N GLY A 152 24.42 1.33 -22.09
CA GLY A 152 25.67 1.29 -22.85
C GLY A 152 26.85 2.01 -22.19
N TYR A 153 26.71 2.48 -20.96
CA TYR A 153 27.79 3.10 -20.19
C TYR A 153 28.60 2.05 -19.44
N THR A 154 29.88 2.31 -19.24
CA THR A 154 30.70 1.49 -18.33
C THR A 154 30.63 2.10 -16.95
N SER A 155 30.35 1.27 -15.95
CA SER A 155 30.40 1.65 -14.54
C SER A 155 31.31 0.70 -13.77
N ILE A 156 31.99 1.23 -12.76
CA ILE A 156 32.75 0.46 -11.79
C ILE A 156 32.07 0.71 -10.45
N GLU A 157 31.45 -0.34 -9.92
CA GLU A 157 30.86 -0.28 -8.59
C GLU A 157 32.00 -0.25 -7.56
N MET A 158 31.99 0.79 -6.74
CA MET A 158 32.94 0.93 -5.66
C MET A 158 32.29 0.45 -4.37
N LYS A 159 32.72 -0.71 -3.90
CA LYS A 159 32.41 -1.20 -2.55
C LYS A 159 33.27 -0.43 -1.55
N LEU A 160 32.97 0.84 -1.39
CA LEU A 160 33.73 1.72 -0.51
C LEU A 160 33.45 1.32 0.95
N ARG A 161 34.52 1.01 1.69
CA ARG A 161 34.58 1.22 3.14
C ARG A 161 34.95 2.67 3.49
N THR A 162 35.19 3.47 2.46
CA THR A 162 35.84 4.77 2.52
C THR A 162 34.80 5.86 2.66
N THR A 163 34.92 6.62 3.74
CA THR A 163 34.20 7.87 4.00
C THR A 163 34.37 8.84 2.84
N ILE A 164 33.31 9.05 2.05
CA ILE A 164 33.17 10.26 1.24
C ILE A 164 32.98 11.40 2.25
N PHE A 165 34.01 12.23 2.43
CA PHE A 165 33.91 13.39 3.31
C PHE A 165 33.15 14.50 2.58
N ILE A 166 31.83 14.55 2.77
CA ILE A 166 31.09 15.77 2.51
C ILE A 166 31.46 16.71 3.66
N LYS A 167 31.94 17.92 3.36
CA LYS A 167 32.22 18.89 4.41
C LYS A 167 30.88 19.27 5.06
N GLU A 168 30.72 18.95 6.35
CA GLU A 168 29.52 19.30 7.10
C GLU A 168 29.23 20.81 6.94
N GLY A 169 28.02 21.12 6.51
CA GLY A 169 27.52 22.50 6.42
C GLY A 169 27.67 23.21 5.08
N SER A 170 28.47 22.72 4.11
CA SER A 170 28.56 23.37 2.78
C SER A 170 27.87 22.62 1.64
N GLY A 171 27.49 21.35 1.82
CA GLY A 171 26.94 20.54 0.73
C GLY A 171 27.94 20.28 -0.41
N GLU A 172 29.21 20.62 -0.19
CA GLU A 172 30.32 20.35 -1.08
C GLU A 172 30.86 18.95 -0.77
N PHE A 173 30.86 18.09 -1.78
CA PHE A 173 31.62 16.86 -1.72
C PHE A 173 33.10 17.25 -1.74
N LEU A 174 33.86 16.94 -0.68
CA LEU A 174 35.31 16.95 -0.79
C LEU A 174 35.71 15.51 -1.11
N LEU A 175 36.22 15.31 -2.33
CA LEU A 175 36.90 14.06 -2.65
C LEU A 175 38.02 13.86 -1.63
N SER A 176 37.94 12.78 -0.86
CA SER A 176 39.09 12.35 -0.08
C SER A 176 40.24 12.06 -1.05
N ARG A 177 41.49 12.18 -0.58
CA ARG A 177 42.65 11.84 -1.40
C ARG A 177 42.52 10.44 -1.99
N GLU A 178 41.98 9.52 -1.21
CA GLU A 178 41.74 8.14 -1.62
C GLU A 178 40.74 8.03 -2.79
N LEU A 179 39.70 8.86 -2.83
CA LEU A 179 38.78 8.90 -3.98
C LEU A 179 39.44 9.51 -5.23
N SER A 180 40.29 10.52 -5.06
CA SER A 180 41.07 11.09 -6.18
C SER A 180 42.03 10.06 -6.77
N ASP A 181 42.68 9.27 -5.91
CA ASP A 181 43.58 8.18 -6.32
C ASP A 181 42.82 7.07 -7.03
N ILE A 182 41.64 6.68 -6.52
CA ILE A 182 40.75 5.70 -7.16
C ILE A 182 40.30 6.21 -8.53
N SER A 183 39.86 7.47 -8.63
CA SER A 183 39.43 8.07 -9.89
C SER A 183 40.54 8.07 -10.94
N SER A 184 41.74 8.45 -10.53
CA SER A 184 42.93 8.48 -11.38
C SER A 184 43.33 7.07 -11.82
N LYS A 185 43.32 6.09 -10.90
CA LYS A 185 43.62 4.68 -11.17
C LYS A 185 42.63 4.04 -12.16
N HIS A 186 41.37 4.45 -12.11
CA HIS A 186 40.32 3.93 -12.99
C HIS A 186 40.04 4.82 -14.21
N ASN A 187 40.81 5.89 -14.41
CA ASN A 187 40.63 6.87 -15.48
C ASN A 187 39.17 7.37 -15.57
N ALA A 188 38.56 7.59 -14.41
CA ALA A 188 37.18 8.03 -14.29
C ALA A 188 37.10 9.56 -14.27
N ASN A 189 36.19 10.12 -15.06
CA ASN A 189 35.94 11.56 -15.12
C ASN A 189 34.77 11.98 -14.23
N ALA A 190 33.90 11.04 -13.89
CA ALA A 190 32.70 11.31 -13.12
C ALA A 190 32.39 10.17 -12.14
N MET A 191 31.77 10.56 -11.03
CA MET A 191 31.37 9.67 -9.95
C MET A 191 29.90 9.88 -9.62
N VAL A 192 29.20 8.78 -9.37
CA VAL A 192 27.83 8.75 -8.88
C VAL A 192 27.89 8.55 -7.38
N VAL A 193 27.30 9.51 -6.67
CA VAL A 193 27.17 9.52 -5.22
C VAL A 193 25.71 9.67 -4.85
N GLY A 194 25.33 9.20 -3.68
CA GLY A 194 23.98 9.42 -3.20
C GLY A 194 23.83 9.26 -1.70
N THR A 195 22.84 9.96 -1.19
CA THR A 195 22.44 9.92 0.21
C THR A 195 21.00 9.46 0.33
N TYR A 196 20.66 8.85 1.45
CA TYR A 196 19.28 8.56 1.81
C TYR A 196 18.95 9.09 3.20
N ALA A 197 17.71 9.54 3.38
CA ALA A 197 17.15 9.98 4.66
C ALA A 197 15.93 9.14 5.00
N ILE A 198 15.87 8.64 6.23
CA ILE A 198 14.80 7.76 6.71
C ILE A 198 13.72 8.62 7.38
N ALA A 199 12.50 8.62 6.83
CA ALA A 199 11.33 9.21 7.46
C ALA A 199 10.38 8.12 7.99
N SER A 200 9.19 8.51 8.46
CA SER A 200 8.21 7.59 9.06
C SER A 200 7.66 6.54 8.10
N ASP A 201 7.30 6.95 6.88
CA ASP A 201 6.63 6.12 5.88
C ASP A 201 7.32 6.13 4.52
N ARG A 202 8.45 6.85 4.42
CA ARG A 202 9.22 7.03 3.19
C ARG A 202 10.72 7.07 3.45
N VAL A 203 11.49 6.71 2.43
CA VAL A 203 12.92 6.96 2.36
C VAL A 203 13.13 7.98 1.26
N TYR A 204 13.78 9.09 1.57
CA TYR A 204 14.14 10.13 0.60
C TYR A 204 15.54 9.85 0.09
N LEU A 205 15.74 9.99 -1.21
CA LEU A 205 16.99 9.71 -1.88
C LEU A 205 17.41 10.91 -2.72
N THR A 206 18.70 11.20 -2.66
CA THR A 206 19.35 12.13 -3.55
C THR A 206 20.48 11.41 -4.26
N VAL A 207 20.48 11.48 -5.59
CA VAL A 207 21.56 10.96 -6.44
C VAL A 207 22.22 12.13 -7.16
N ARG A 208 23.55 12.11 -7.21
CA ARG A 208 24.32 13.12 -7.95
C ARG A 208 25.40 12.45 -8.78
N ILE A 209 25.60 12.98 -9.97
CA ILE A 209 26.84 12.78 -10.72
C ILE A 209 27.71 14.00 -10.44
N VAL A 210 28.93 13.75 -9.95
CA VAL A 210 29.93 14.78 -9.68
C VAL A 210 31.13 14.56 -10.58
N ASN A 211 31.80 15.63 -10.98
CA ASN A 211 33.09 15.56 -11.62
C ASN A 211 34.10 15.00 -10.61
N ALA A 212 34.87 14.00 -11.03
CA ALA A 212 35.77 13.29 -10.13
C ALA A 212 37.10 14.01 -9.86
N ALA A 213 37.36 15.15 -10.51
CA ALA A 213 38.53 15.99 -10.27
C ALA A 213 38.27 17.12 -9.26
N ASP A 214 37.11 17.78 -9.35
CA ASP A 214 36.79 18.99 -8.58
C ASP A 214 35.49 18.90 -7.79
N SER A 215 34.81 17.75 -7.81
CA SER A 215 33.55 17.48 -7.09
C SER A 215 32.36 18.35 -7.50
N VAL A 216 32.47 19.10 -8.61
CA VAL A 216 31.35 19.90 -9.13
C VAL A 216 30.19 18.98 -9.50
N ILE A 217 28.98 19.32 -9.05
CA ILE A 217 27.76 18.58 -9.39
C ILE A 217 27.44 18.79 -10.87
N LEU A 218 27.48 17.71 -11.64
CA LEU A 218 27.17 17.69 -13.07
C LEU A 218 25.67 17.44 -13.31
N ALA A 219 25.06 16.58 -12.49
CA ALA A 219 23.63 16.31 -12.51
C ALA A 219 23.14 15.87 -11.12
N SER A 220 21.88 16.14 -10.80
CA SER A 220 21.23 15.75 -9.54
C SER A 220 19.80 15.27 -9.80
N TYR A 221 19.36 14.25 -9.06
CA TYR A 221 18.00 13.75 -9.10
C TYR A 221 17.55 13.33 -7.70
N ASP A 222 16.41 13.86 -7.26
CA ASP A 222 15.81 13.60 -5.96
C ASP A 222 14.50 12.83 -6.13
N TYR A 223 14.30 11.82 -5.29
CA TYR A 223 13.06 11.04 -5.26
C TYR A 223 12.87 10.42 -3.89
N ASN A 224 11.80 9.65 -3.74
CA ASN A 224 11.55 8.90 -2.53
C ASN A 224 10.89 7.57 -2.89
N VAL A 225 10.96 6.64 -1.96
CA VAL A 225 10.31 5.33 -2.06
C VAL A 225 9.50 5.05 -0.79
N PRO A 226 8.42 4.26 -0.86
CA PRO A 226 7.66 3.86 0.32
C PRO A 226 8.50 3.02 1.29
N MET A 227 8.29 3.20 2.59
CA MET A 227 8.86 2.38 3.65
C MET A 227 8.14 1.03 3.74
N THR A 228 8.44 0.11 2.81
CA THR A 228 7.93 -1.26 2.87
C THR A 228 8.64 -2.07 3.96
N ARG A 229 8.11 -3.25 4.30
CA ARG A 229 8.76 -4.15 5.27
C ARG A 229 10.16 -4.57 4.81
N ASP A 230 10.37 -4.75 3.51
CA ASP A 230 11.65 -5.19 2.98
C ASP A 230 12.65 -4.03 2.85
N VAL A 231 12.20 -2.84 2.46
CA VAL A 231 13.01 -1.61 2.58
C VAL A 231 13.47 -1.41 4.03
N PHE A 232 12.56 -1.53 4.99
CA PHE A 232 12.88 -1.42 6.41
C PHE A 232 13.93 -2.45 6.85
N LYS A 233 13.75 -3.75 6.53
CA LYS A 233 14.76 -4.78 6.85
C LYS A 233 16.12 -4.49 6.23
N MET A 234 16.15 -4.01 4.98
CA MET A 234 17.40 -3.69 4.28
C MET A 234 18.11 -2.46 4.85
N LEU A 235 17.36 -1.51 5.41
CA LEU A 235 17.92 -0.36 6.13
C LEU A 235 18.57 -0.78 7.46
N LEU A 236 18.02 -1.78 8.14
CA LEU A 236 18.60 -2.32 9.39
C LEU A 236 19.85 -3.17 9.15
N LYS A 237 19.90 -3.92 8.06
CA LYS A 237 20.98 -4.89 7.79
C LYS A 237 22.26 -4.18 7.35
N GLY A 238 23.27 -4.22 8.21
CA GLY A 238 24.50 -3.41 8.15
C GLY A 238 24.84 -2.75 9.50
N ARG A 239 23.87 -2.69 10.41
CA ARG A 239 23.95 -2.11 11.76
C ARG A 239 24.22 -3.13 12.88
N GLU A 240 24.96 -4.21 12.65
CA GLU A 240 25.20 -5.26 13.67
C GLU A 240 26.12 -4.83 14.85
N GLY A 241 26.19 -3.54 15.17
CA GLY A 241 27.01 -3.01 16.27
C GLY A 241 26.33 -2.01 17.21
N ALA A 242 25.08 -1.60 16.99
CA ALA A 242 24.43 -0.59 17.83
C ALA A 242 23.18 -1.15 18.53
N ASN A 243 23.27 -1.32 19.85
CA ASN A 243 22.11 -1.53 20.72
C ASN A 243 21.13 -0.35 20.56
N TRP A 244 19.90 -0.65 20.17
CA TRP A 244 18.81 0.33 20.04
C TRP A 244 17.56 -0.05 20.85
N LEU A 245 17.66 -1.08 21.70
CA LEU A 245 16.71 -1.34 22.80
C LEU A 245 17.22 -0.63 24.05
#